data_AF-A0AAV9EPJ1-F1
#
_entry.id   AF-A0AAV9EPJ1-F1
#
_cell.length_a   1.000
_cell.length_b   1.000
_cell.length_c   1.000
_cell.angle_alpha   90.00
_cell.angle_beta   90.00
_cell.angle_gamma   90.00
#
_symmetry.space_group_name_H-M   'P 1'
#
loop_
_entity.id
_entity.type
_entity.pdbx_description
1 polymer ?
#
loop_
_entity_poly.entity_id
_entity_poly.type
_entity_poly.pdbx_seq_one_letter_code
_entity_poly.pdbx_strand_id
1 'polypeptide(L)'
;MAHNTILGAQSGTQEKYLDPRWHYSTNGDLIRVACKRGGGVRFTLKGQGNFNRVMIANVGGSGEVKAAWIKTARGGVWKAMRRNWGVNWQSDSDI
;
A
#
# COMPACT_ATOMS: atom_id res chain seq x y z
N MET A 1 12.98 -0.61 16.32
CA MET A 1 12.70 0.77 15.87
C MET A 1 11.28 0.81 15.30
N ALA A 2 10.27 1.15 16.10
CA ALA A 2 8.88 1.29 15.61
C ALA A 2 7.95 2.02 16.59
N HIS A 3 8.47 2.74 17.59
CA HIS A 3 7.58 3.21 18.66
C HIS A 3 6.77 4.46 18.32
N ASN A 4 7.01 5.13 17.18
CA ASN A 4 6.49 6.49 16.93
C ASN A 4 6.42 6.89 15.44
N THR A 5 5.91 6.01 14.57
CA THR A 5 5.81 6.27 13.12
C THR A 5 4.36 6.21 12.63
N ILE A 6 3.91 7.24 11.91
CA ILE A 6 2.58 7.32 11.29
C ILE A 6 2.73 7.05 9.78
N LEU A 7 1.83 6.24 9.24
CA LEU A 7 1.79 5.86 7.83
C LEU A 7 0.57 6.48 7.14
N GLY A 8 0.79 7.06 5.96
CA GLY A 8 -0.25 7.57 5.08
C GLY A 8 -0.15 6.90 3.71
N ALA A 9 -1.30 6.57 3.11
CA ALA A 9 -1.35 5.95 1.80
C ALA A 9 -2.55 6.51 1.01
N GLN A 10 -2.30 6.92 -0.24
CA GLN A 10 -3.34 7.38 -1.15
C GLN A 10 -3.63 6.29 -2.18
N SER A 11 -4.88 5.86 -2.25
CA SER A 11 -5.34 4.92 -3.28
C SER A 11 -5.62 5.63 -4.61
N GLY A 12 -5.49 4.90 -5.71
CA GLY A 12 -6.00 5.27 -7.01
C GLY A 12 -6.31 4.05 -7.86
N THR A 13 -6.99 4.27 -8.97
CA THR A 13 -7.72 3.25 -9.74
C THR A 13 -6.88 2.36 -10.67
N GLN A 14 -5.54 2.31 -10.54
CA GLN A 14 -4.70 1.58 -11.50
C GLN A 14 -3.86 0.49 -10.85
N GLU A 15 -4.02 -0.73 -11.38
CA GLU A 15 -3.21 -1.95 -11.22
C GLU A 15 -3.42 -2.79 -9.93
N LYS A 16 -2.82 -3.98 -9.91
CA LYS A 16 -3.50 -5.28 -9.87
C LYS A 16 -3.51 -5.95 -8.49
N TYR A 17 -4.70 -6.26 -7.96
CA TYR A 17 -4.94 -7.45 -7.13
C TYR A 17 -6.27 -8.07 -7.58
N LEU A 18 -6.20 -9.31 -8.07
CA LEU A 18 -7.36 -10.05 -8.56
C LEU A 18 -8.01 -10.81 -7.39
N ASP A 19 -9.30 -10.57 -7.16
CA ASP A 19 -10.18 -11.51 -6.45
C ASP A 19 -10.28 -12.78 -7.31
N PRO A 20 -10.16 -14.00 -6.75
CA PRO A 20 -10.32 -15.25 -7.51
C PRO A 20 -11.72 -15.47 -8.09
N ARG A 21 -12.72 -14.62 -7.80
CA ARG A 21 -13.99 -14.61 -8.53
C ARG A 21 -13.84 -13.88 -9.87
N TRP A 22 -13.39 -14.61 -10.88
CA TRP A 22 -13.39 -14.14 -12.26
C TRP A 22 -14.82 -13.78 -12.70
N HIS A 23 -15.03 -12.52 -13.07
CA HIS A 23 -16.23 -12.09 -13.79
C HIS A 23 -15.86 -11.85 -15.25
N TYR A 24 -16.61 -12.48 -16.15
CA TYR A 24 -16.49 -12.26 -17.58
C TYR A 24 -17.45 -11.12 -18.00
N SER A 25 -16.96 -10.26 -18.89
CA SER A 25 -17.78 -9.38 -19.71
C SER A 25 -18.80 -10.20 -20.51
N THR A 26 -19.89 -9.58 -20.95
CA THR A 26 -20.85 -10.18 -21.89
C THR A 26 -20.19 -10.66 -23.19
N ASN A 27 -19.01 -10.12 -23.51
CA ASN A 27 -18.24 -10.45 -24.71
C ASN A 27 -17.10 -11.45 -24.45
N GLY A 28 -16.99 -12.00 -23.23
CA GLY A 28 -15.99 -13.02 -22.87
C GLY A 28 -14.65 -12.49 -22.33
N ASP A 29 -14.48 -11.17 -22.22
CA ASP A 29 -13.27 -10.57 -21.66
C ASP A 29 -13.22 -10.64 -20.12
N LEU A 30 -12.03 -10.77 -19.55
CA LEU A 30 -11.83 -10.67 -18.11
C LEU A 30 -11.95 -9.21 -17.64
N ILE A 31 -12.88 -8.93 -16.73
CA ILE A 31 -13.08 -7.58 -16.18
C ILE A 31 -12.60 -7.47 -14.74
N ARG A 32 -12.11 -6.30 -14.37
CA ARG A 32 -11.77 -5.99 -12.98
C ARG A 32 -13.03 -5.79 -12.16
N VAL A 33 -13.05 -6.35 -10.96
CA VAL A 33 -14.11 -6.13 -9.97
C VAL A 33 -13.56 -5.51 -8.70
N ALA A 34 -14.38 -4.69 -8.04
CA ALA A 34 -13.99 -4.09 -6.77
C ALA A 34 -13.85 -5.19 -5.71
N CYS A 35 -12.66 -5.30 -5.11
CA CYS A 35 -12.41 -6.26 -4.03
C CYS A 35 -13.20 -5.85 -2.77
N LYS A 36 -13.99 -6.76 -2.19
CA LYS A 36 -14.60 -6.52 -0.88
C LYS A 36 -13.52 -6.58 0.21
N ARG A 37 -13.46 -5.56 1.06
CA ARG A 37 -12.53 -5.50 2.20
C ARG A 37 -13.21 -5.98 3.47
N GLY A 38 -12.59 -6.92 4.18
CA GLY A 38 -12.89 -7.21 5.59
C GLY A 38 -11.87 -6.54 6.51
N GLY A 39 -12.33 -5.78 7.51
CA GLY A 39 -11.46 -5.06 8.43
C GLY A 39 -10.78 -3.81 7.83
N GLY A 40 -9.67 -3.38 8.44
CA GLY A 40 -8.91 -2.19 8.04
C GLY A 40 -7.74 -2.45 7.09
N VAL A 41 -7.15 -1.38 6.56
CA VAL A 41 -5.89 -1.44 5.80
C VAL A 41 -4.79 -1.98 6.71
N ARG A 42 -3.96 -2.88 6.19
CA ARG A 42 -2.88 -3.52 6.95
C ARG A 42 -1.53 -2.95 6.51
N PHE A 43 -0.74 -2.50 7.48
CA PHE A 43 0.62 -2.04 7.29
C PHE A 43 1.57 -3.03 7.95
N THR A 44 2.50 -3.60 7.18
CA THR A 44 3.56 -4.45 7.73
C THR A 44 4.89 -3.72 7.60
N LEU A 45 5.52 -3.41 8.73
CA LEU A 45 6.83 -2.78 8.75
C LEU A 45 7.93 -3.85 8.72
N LYS A 46 8.89 -3.69 7.82
CA LYS A 46 10.11 -4.49 7.70
C LYS A 46 11.29 -3.54 7.51
N GLY A 47 12.46 -3.84 8.06
CA GLY A 47 13.64 -3.00 7.86
C GLY A 47 14.89 -3.62 8.46
N GLN A 48 16.03 -3.24 7.90
CA GLN A 48 17.37 -3.35 8.50
C GLN A 48 17.94 -1.93 8.55
N GLY A 49 19.01 -1.68 9.31
CA GLY A 49 19.60 -0.34 9.43
C GLY A 49 19.79 0.30 8.05
N ASN A 50 19.35 1.55 7.89
CA ASN A 50 19.40 2.39 6.70
C ASN A 50 18.19 2.32 5.74
N PHE A 51 17.20 1.43 5.95
CA PHE A 51 15.97 1.46 5.15
C PHE A 51 14.72 0.97 5.88
N ASN A 52 13.62 1.67 5.64
CA ASN A 52 12.31 1.29 6.17
C ASN A 52 11.41 0.82 5.03
N ARG A 53 10.94 -0.42 5.09
CA ARG A 53 10.03 -1.04 4.13
C ARG A 53 8.65 -1.22 4.76
N VAL A 54 7.62 -0.76 4.07
CA VAL A 54 6.23 -0.90 4.47
C VAL A 54 5.48 -1.64 3.39
N MET A 55 4.88 -2.76 3.74
CA MET A 55 3.92 -3.45 2.88
C MET A 55 2.52 -2.94 3.20
N ILE A 56 1.78 -2.48 2.20
CA ILE A 56 0.41 -1.99 2.34
C ILE A 56 -0.54 -2.99 1.70
N ALA A 57 -1.42 -3.58 2.49
CA ALA A 57 -2.31 -4.65 2.07
C ALA A 57 -3.76 -4.41 2.55
N ASN A 58 -4.68 -5.21 2.03
CA ASN A 58 -6.10 -5.12 2.35
C ASN A 58 -6.69 -3.73 2.05
N VAL A 59 -6.30 -3.12 0.92
CA VAL A 59 -6.83 -1.81 0.50
C VAL A 59 -8.30 -1.94 0.06
N GLY A 60 -8.64 -3.05 -0.60
CA GLY A 60 -10.00 -3.32 -1.08
C GLY A 60 -10.43 -2.35 -2.17
N GLY A 61 -11.73 -2.27 -2.45
CA GLY A 61 -12.36 -1.52 -3.54
C GLY A 61 -11.98 -0.04 -3.74
N SER A 62 -11.11 0.53 -2.91
CA SER A 62 -10.36 1.77 -3.18
C SER A 62 -9.33 1.63 -4.31
N GLY A 63 -8.97 0.41 -4.71
CA GLY A 63 -8.03 0.12 -5.79
C GLY A 63 -6.59 -0.03 -5.30
N GLU A 64 -5.64 0.37 -6.14
CA GLU A 64 -4.21 0.25 -5.86
C GLU A 64 -3.70 1.46 -5.06
N VAL A 65 -2.68 1.28 -4.23
CA VAL A 65 -2.01 2.42 -3.57
C VAL A 65 -1.17 3.17 -4.59
N LYS A 66 -1.44 4.43 -4.91
CA LYS A 66 -0.62 5.21 -5.85
C LYS A 66 0.55 5.95 -5.20
N ALA A 67 0.41 6.30 -3.92
CA ALA A 67 1.45 6.98 -3.17
C ALA A 67 1.38 6.62 -1.68
N ALA A 68 2.51 6.64 -1.01
CA ALA A 68 2.62 6.44 0.43
C ALA A 68 3.57 7.46 1.05
N TRP A 69 3.31 7.83 2.31
CA TRP A 69 4.13 8.73 3.10
C TRP A 69 4.35 8.17 4.49
N ILE A 70 5.46 8.58 5.08
CA ILE A 70 5.86 8.20 6.43
C ILE A 70 6.20 9.45 7.23
N LYS A 71 5.75 9.49 8.48
CA LYS A 71 6.01 10.60 9.39
C LYS A 71 6.52 10.05 10.71
N THR A 72 7.62 10.60 11.19
CA THR A 72 8.16 10.32 12.52
C THR A 72 7.55 11.26 13.54
N ALA A 73 7.32 10.80 14.76
CA ALA A 73 6.78 11.66 15.82
C ALA A 73 7.74 12.81 16.17
N ARG A 74 9.06 12.60 16.06
CA ARG A 74 10.07 13.63 16.36
C ARG A 74 10.24 14.66 15.26
N GLY A 75 9.99 14.30 13.99
CA GLY A 75 10.26 15.16 12.84
C GLY A 75 9.04 15.92 12.34
N GLY A 76 7.81 15.46 12.61
CA GLY A 76 6.60 16.17 12.22
C GLY A 76 6.29 16.22 10.71
N VAL A 77 7.29 15.99 9.86
CA VAL A 77 7.23 16.12 8.40
C VAL A 77 6.88 14.77 7.76
N TRP A 78 5.96 14.81 6.81
CA TRP A 78 5.66 13.67 5.94
C TRP A 78 6.73 13.55 4.86
N LYS A 79 7.35 12.37 4.77
CA LYS A 79 8.26 12.02 3.68
C LYS A 79 7.58 11.06 2.73
N ALA A 80 7.65 11.35 1.43
CA ALA A 80 7.17 10.44 0.40
C ALA A 80 8.01 9.15 0.41
N MET A 81 7.34 8.01 0.25
CA MET A 81 7.96 6.71 0.10
C MET A 81 8.01 6.35 -1.39
N ARG A 82 9.07 5.65 -1.80
CA ARG A 82 9.20 5.12 -3.15
C ARG A 82 8.61 3.73 -3.22
N ARG A 83 7.81 3.45 -4.26
CA ARG A 83 7.40 2.08 -4.53
C ARG A 83 8.60 1.28 -5.01
N ASN A 84 8.84 0.15 -4.36
CA ASN A 84 9.78 -0.85 -4.83
C ASN A 84 8.99 -1.90 -5.66
N TRP A 85 9.07 -3.18 -5.31
CA TRP A 85 8.32 -4.23 -6.00
C TRP A 85 6.95 -4.51 -5.38
N GLY A 86 5.92 -4.65 -6.22
CA GLY A 86 4.56 -4.99 -5.80
C GLY A 86 4.01 -3.97 -4.79
N VAL A 87 3.55 -4.47 -3.64
CA VAL A 87 2.95 -3.68 -2.56
C VAL A 87 3.97 -3.10 -1.56
N ASN A 88 5.26 -3.18 -1.86
CA ASN A 88 6.32 -2.71 -0.98
C ASN A 88 6.68 -1.24 -1.25
N TRP A 89 6.66 -0.45 -0.20
CA TRP A 89 7.03 0.97 -0.18
C TRP A 89 8.28 1.13 0.68
N GLN A 90 9.25 1.93 0.24
CA GLN A 90 10.48 2.16 0.99
C GLN A 90 10.77 3.64 1.23
N SER A 91 11.39 3.93 2.37
CA SER A 91 12.09 5.18 2.63
C SER A 91 13.58 4.90 2.70
N ASP A 92 14.36 5.73 2.01
CA ASP A 92 15.83 5.67 1.98
C ASP A 92 16.46 6.46 3.15
N SER A 93 15.66 6.81 4.16
CA SER A 93 16.14 7.45 5.39
C SER A 93 15.77 6.62 6.61
N ASP A 94 16.69 6.59 7.58
CA ASP A 94 16.37 6.17 8.94
C ASP A 94 15.38 7.16 9.55
N ILE A 95 14.29 6.61 10.09
CA ILE A 95 13.13 7.33 10.61
C ILE A 95 12.79 6.83 12.01
#